data_AF-A0A7X9GBB3-F1
#
_entry.id   AF-A0A7X9GBB3-F1
#
_cell.length_a   1.000
_cell.length_b   1.000
_cell.length_c   1.000
_cell.angle_alpha   90.00
_cell.angle_beta   90.00
_cell.angle_gamma   90.00
#
_symmetry.space_group_name_H-M   'P 1'
#
loop_
_entity.id
_entity.type
_entity.pdbx_description
1 polymer ?
#
loop_
_entity_poly.entity_id
_entity_poly.type
_entity_poly.pdbx_seq_one_letter_code
_entity_poly.pdbx_strand_id
1 'polypeptide(L)'
;MKINYKDFMDEVKLHIDKMSEKEMFDLILELARLTRKPKRVDFLNKFKKINSKDRKEEIKTANKLLEDIRNEEIHFNCSGYEVYGHNYWDSHWENEYSDPKEIGKKLEEVFLLAENLIYEKFFLEAAELYEQLLYLPYMAYDEISWETIELDLEEMIDEKLVNIHAMNCCNHMLYAMSQAKSGEERVESIYSMFQNTLFREIALEGMLSVGPVPFEDVDDFMYEFSEFLKNRPGDLESRLLRETMNFIKVDSLEFARNNSKIHPGIYYKLCKEAINMNNDEEVIRIGSDAMEYIPKEMVIRSKIALLTANSCKKLNNLKLYRKCLLEGFISDSTPYNFLKLFASCSKEEINEAYKFSRNISIQENASYPYKRSETAHNLMSKFEQDIIRFLYGDLDYAQRKSMEDKKYLGWTSSFKGICIPIFMVLLEKGQKDSKARNKVMEFINRRIGKVTNNTDDIKFDTLIQKWKEKIPLHGKEDFYLNWIKSGLD
;
A
#
# COMPACT_ATOMS: atom_id res chain seq x y z
N MET A 1 -15.73 28.66 -2.73
CA MET A 1 -15.80 27.68 -1.62
C MET A 1 -16.60 26.50 -2.15
N LYS A 2 -16.02 25.31 -2.28
CA LYS A 2 -16.79 24.10 -2.63
C LYS A 2 -17.33 23.54 -1.32
N ILE A 3 -18.62 23.69 -1.06
CA ILE A 3 -19.31 23.00 0.03
C ILE A 3 -19.38 21.52 -0.38
N ASN A 4 -18.93 20.61 0.49
CA ASN A 4 -19.04 19.17 0.23
C ASN A 4 -20.52 18.72 0.40
N TYR A 5 -20.90 17.56 -0.14
CA TYR A 5 -22.31 17.13 -0.14
C TYR A 5 -22.89 17.03 1.28
N LYS A 6 -22.10 16.57 2.25
CA LYS A 6 -22.52 16.45 3.65
C LYS A 6 -22.81 17.82 4.27
N ASP A 7 -21.87 18.75 4.18
CA ASP A 7 -22.01 20.11 4.71
C ASP A 7 -23.22 20.84 4.07
N PHE A 8 -23.42 20.61 2.76
CA PHE A 8 -24.58 21.15 2.05
C PHE A 8 -25.89 20.58 2.59
N MET A 9 -25.97 19.25 2.76
CA MET A 9 -27.18 18.59 3.26
C MET A 9 -27.48 18.96 4.72
N ASP A 10 -26.45 19.13 5.56
CA ASP A 10 -26.59 19.55 6.94
C ASP A 10 -27.13 20.98 7.05
N GLU A 11 -26.61 21.92 6.23
CA GLU A 11 -27.16 23.29 6.15
C GLU A 11 -28.60 23.29 5.64
N VAL A 12 -28.89 22.54 4.56
CA VAL A 12 -30.24 22.43 4.00
C VAL A 12 -31.22 21.92 5.06
N LYS A 13 -30.85 20.88 5.80
CA LYS A 13 -31.69 20.31 6.87
C LYS A 13 -31.96 21.33 7.97
N LEU A 14 -30.92 22.04 8.44
CA LEU A 14 -31.05 23.08 9.46
C LEU A 14 -31.95 24.23 9.01
N HIS A 15 -31.95 24.57 7.72
CA HIS A 15 -32.87 25.55 7.16
C HIS A 15 -34.30 25.02 7.06
N ILE A 16 -34.49 23.79 6.59
CA ILE A 16 -35.81 23.15 6.48
C ILE A 16 -36.47 22.99 7.85
N ASP A 17 -35.72 22.56 8.88
CA ASP A 17 -36.24 22.35 10.24
C ASP A 17 -36.77 23.63 10.89
N LYS A 18 -36.37 24.81 10.39
CA LYS A 18 -36.82 26.12 10.84
C LYS A 18 -37.97 26.69 10.01
N MET A 19 -38.28 26.08 8.86
CA MET A 19 -39.35 26.54 7.98
C MET A 19 -40.72 26.05 8.49
N SER A 20 -41.71 26.92 8.41
CA SER A 20 -43.11 26.55 8.51
C SER A 20 -43.55 25.73 7.29
N GLU A 21 -44.66 24.97 7.42
CA GLU A 21 -45.23 24.20 6.29
C GLU A 21 -45.50 25.07 5.06
N LYS A 22 -45.90 26.33 5.27
CA LYS A 22 -46.14 27.30 4.20
C LYS A 22 -44.86 27.69 3.48
N GLU A 23 -43.79 27.98 4.23
CA GLU A 23 -42.48 28.32 3.64
C GLU A 23 -41.90 27.13 2.87
N MET A 24 -42.08 25.91 3.38
CA MET A 24 -41.66 24.69 2.69
C MET A 24 -42.44 24.48 1.38
N PHE A 25 -43.76 24.71 1.39
CA PHE A 25 -44.59 24.65 0.19
C PHE A 25 -44.17 25.70 -0.85
N ASP A 26 -43.92 26.94 -0.42
CA ASP A 26 -43.49 28.03 -1.30
C ASP A 26 -42.10 27.75 -1.91
N LEU A 27 -41.16 27.19 -1.12
CA LEU A 27 -39.84 26.76 -1.60
C LEU A 27 -39.95 25.69 -2.69
N ILE A 28 -40.79 24.68 -2.49
CA ILE A 28 -41.02 23.63 -3.49
C ILE A 28 -41.57 24.22 -4.79
N LEU A 29 -42.51 25.16 -4.71
CA LEU A 29 -43.03 25.88 -5.88
C LEU A 29 -41.97 26.73 -6.57
N GLU A 30 -41.08 27.37 -5.80
CA GLU A 30 -39.95 28.12 -6.35
C GLU A 30 -38.99 27.21 -7.11
N LEU A 31 -38.61 26.07 -6.51
CA LEU A 31 -37.79 25.05 -7.18
C LEU A 31 -38.46 24.53 -8.46
N ALA A 32 -39.79 24.36 -8.45
CA ALA A 32 -40.57 23.99 -9.63
C ALA A 32 -40.47 25.04 -10.74
N ARG A 33 -40.58 26.33 -10.40
CA ARG A 33 -40.46 27.47 -11.34
C ARG A 33 -39.07 27.56 -11.95
N LEU A 34 -38.03 27.30 -11.16
CA LEU A 34 -36.63 27.34 -11.59
C LEU A 34 -36.21 26.11 -12.41
N THR A 35 -37.04 25.06 -12.46
CA THR A 35 -36.74 23.84 -13.21
C THR A 35 -36.80 24.07 -14.72
N ARG A 36 -35.65 23.87 -15.39
CA ARG A 36 -35.50 23.98 -16.85
C ARG A 36 -36.34 22.92 -17.58
N LYS A 37 -36.86 23.28 -18.76
CA LYS A 37 -37.80 22.47 -19.56
C LYS A 37 -37.43 20.97 -19.68
N PRO A 38 -36.18 20.56 -19.93
CA PRO A 38 -35.82 19.15 -20.05
C PRO A 38 -35.99 18.34 -18.75
N LYS A 39 -35.81 18.99 -17.59
CA LYS A 39 -35.85 18.34 -16.27
C LYS A 39 -37.21 18.41 -15.58
N ARG A 40 -38.23 18.98 -16.24
CA ARG A 40 -39.56 19.18 -15.63
C ARG A 40 -40.30 17.87 -15.39
N VAL A 41 -40.13 16.89 -16.28
CA VAL A 41 -40.72 15.55 -16.12
C VAL A 41 -40.10 14.87 -14.90
N ASP A 42 -38.78 14.91 -14.77
CA ASP A 42 -38.05 14.36 -13.61
C ASP A 42 -38.48 15.04 -12.31
N PHE A 43 -38.60 16.38 -12.31
CA PHE A 43 -39.06 17.14 -11.15
C PHE A 43 -40.48 16.74 -10.72
N LEU A 44 -41.39 16.54 -11.68
CA LEU A 44 -42.74 16.06 -11.38
C LEU A 44 -42.75 14.62 -10.87
N ASN A 45 -41.86 13.77 -11.38
CA ASN A 45 -41.74 12.40 -10.91
C ASN A 45 -41.27 12.32 -9.45
N LYS A 46 -40.58 13.33 -8.90
CA LYS A 46 -40.25 13.39 -7.46
C LYS A 46 -41.47 13.45 -6.54
N PHE A 47 -42.62 13.92 -7.02
CA PHE A 47 -43.87 13.95 -6.24
C PHE A 47 -44.66 12.65 -6.35
N LYS A 48 -44.39 11.85 -7.38
CA LYS A 48 -44.89 10.48 -7.41
C LYS A 48 -44.07 9.74 -6.36
N LYS A 49 -44.71 9.28 -5.29
CA LYS A 49 -44.06 8.31 -4.40
C LYS A 49 -43.55 7.19 -5.31
N ILE A 50 -42.23 7.03 -5.39
CA ILE A 50 -41.64 5.85 -6.00
C ILE A 50 -42.29 4.67 -5.29
N ASN A 51 -43.10 3.93 -6.01
CA ASN A 51 -43.83 2.82 -5.43
C ASN A 51 -42.83 1.69 -5.25
N SER A 52 -42.79 1.06 -4.08
CA SER A 52 -41.95 -0.11 -3.83
C SER A 52 -42.22 -1.24 -4.84
N LYS A 53 -43.42 -1.27 -5.43
CA LYS A 53 -43.76 -2.17 -6.53
C LYS A 53 -42.99 -1.88 -7.83
N ASP A 54 -42.77 -0.61 -8.16
CA ASP A 54 -42.07 -0.22 -9.39
C ASP A 54 -40.57 -0.56 -9.28
N ARG A 55 -39.97 -0.31 -8.11
CA ARG A 55 -38.57 -0.70 -7.83
C ARG A 55 -38.34 -2.20 -7.89
N LYS A 56 -39.29 -3.01 -7.39
CA LYS A 56 -39.19 -4.47 -7.50
C LYS A 56 -39.15 -4.97 -8.93
N GLU A 57 -39.92 -4.36 -9.84
CA GLU A 57 -39.90 -4.74 -11.26
C GLU A 57 -38.61 -4.29 -11.96
N GLU A 58 -38.09 -3.11 -11.62
CA GLU A 58 -36.78 -2.65 -12.12
C GLU A 58 -35.63 -3.56 -11.65
N ILE A 59 -35.58 -3.90 -10.36
CA ILE A 59 -34.59 -4.85 -9.79
C ILE A 59 -34.73 -6.22 -10.47
N LYS A 60 -35.95 -6.70 -10.69
CA LYS A 60 -36.19 -7.97 -11.37
C LYS A 60 -35.70 -7.95 -12.82
N THR A 61 -35.89 -6.83 -13.52
CA THR A 61 -35.40 -6.64 -14.89
C THR A 61 -33.87 -6.61 -14.92
N ALA A 62 -33.26 -5.90 -13.98
CA ALA A 62 -31.81 -5.88 -13.80
C ALA A 62 -31.24 -7.28 -13.52
N ASN A 63 -31.79 -8.00 -12.53
CA ASN A 63 -31.34 -9.35 -12.20
C ASN A 63 -31.46 -10.31 -13.40
N LYS A 64 -32.51 -10.17 -14.21
CA LYS A 64 -32.63 -10.96 -15.43
C LYS A 64 -31.49 -10.68 -16.41
N LEU A 65 -31.17 -9.41 -16.65
CA LEU A 65 -30.04 -9.04 -17.52
C LEU A 65 -28.72 -9.65 -17.01
N LEU A 66 -28.46 -9.55 -15.70
CA LEU A 66 -27.23 -10.11 -15.10
C LEU A 66 -27.17 -11.63 -15.24
N GLU A 67 -28.31 -12.31 -15.12
CA GLU A 67 -28.41 -13.75 -15.32
C GLU A 67 -28.22 -14.15 -16.80
N ASP A 68 -28.78 -13.39 -17.73
CA ASP A 68 -28.59 -13.60 -19.18
C ASP A 68 -27.09 -13.42 -19.56
N ILE A 69 -26.36 -12.50 -18.90
CA ILE A 69 -24.91 -12.34 -19.06
C ILE A 69 -24.15 -13.52 -18.45
N ARG A 70 -24.48 -13.91 -17.21
CA ARG A 70 -23.84 -15.03 -16.50
C ARG A 70 -23.97 -16.35 -17.25
N ASN A 71 -25.11 -16.58 -17.90
CA ASN A 71 -25.38 -17.77 -18.70
C ASN A 71 -24.87 -17.67 -20.15
N GLU A 72 -24.08 -16.64 -20.46
CA GLU A 72 -23.50 -16.41 -21.80
C GLU A 72 -24.55 -16.20 -22.92
N GLU A 73 -25.82 -15.98 -22.58
CA GLU A 73 -26.86 -15.65 -23.57
C GLU A 73 -26.61 -14.26 -24.19
N ILE A 74 -26.00 -13.38 -23.39
CA ILE A 74 -25.58 -12.03 -23.76
C ILE A 74 -24.09 -11.88 -23.41
N HIS A 75 -23.27 -11.61 -24.43
CA HIS A 75 -21.82 -11.49 -24.31
C HIS A 75 -21.32 -10.35 -25.21
N PHE A 76 -20.15 -9.82 -24.90
CA PHE A 76 -19.39 -8.94 -25.78
C PHE A 76 -18.79 -9.73 -26.94
N ASN A 77 -18.31 -9.04 -27.96
CA ASN A 77 -17.55 -9.65 -29.04
C ASN A 77 -16.09 -9.22 -28.91
N CYS A 78 -15.15 -10.11 -29.19
CA CYS A 78 -13.72 -9.77 -29.27
C CYS A 78 -13.07 -10.37 -30.51
N SER A 79 -11.93 -9.81 -30.91
CA SER A 79 -11.05 -10.38 -31.92
C SER A 79 -9.60 -10.23 -31.50
N GLY A 80 -8.90 -11.35 -31.35
CA GLY A 80 -7.49 -11.38 -30.98
C GLY A 80 -6.56 -11.26 -32.19
N TYR A 81 -5.46 -10.53 -32.05
CA TYR A 81 -4.41 -10.45 -33.05
C TYR A 81 -3.03 -10.27 -32.42
N GLU A 82 -1.99 -10.73 -33.14
CA GLU A 82 -0.60 -10.59 -32.70
C GLU A 82 -0.03 -9.24 -33.13
N VAL A 83 0.44 -8.46 -32.16
CA VAL A 83 1.09 -7.17 -32.38
C VAL A 83 2.60 -7.36 -32.29
N TYR A 84 3.32 -6.93 -33.32
CA TYR A 84 4.78 -7.00 -33.38
C TYR A 84 5.39 -5.65 -32.98
N GLY A 85 6.25 -5.67 -31.96
CA GLY A 85 7.06 -4.53 -31.55
C GLY A 85 8.22 -4.22 -32.51
N HIS A 86 9.09 -3.29 -32.12
CA HIS A 86 10.25 -2.88 -32.94
C HIS A 86 11.28 -4.01 -33.16
N ASN A 87 11.25 -5.06 -32.34
CA ASN A 87 12.04 -6.28 -32.53
C ASN A 87 11.11 -7.44 -32.88
N TYR A 88 11.48 -8.24 -33.88
CA TYR A 88 10.72 -9.40 -34.38
C TYR A 88 10.43 -10.49 -33.32
N TRP A 89 11.12 -10.45 -32.19
CA TRP A 89 10.96 -11.38 -31.06
C TRP A 89 10.12 -10.81 -29.91
N ASP A 90 9.60 -9.59 -30.07
CA ASP A 90 8.79 -8.86 -29.11
C ASP A 90 7.37 -8.80 -29.68
N SER A 91 6.70 -9.96 -29.73
CA SER A 91 5.29 -10.02 -30.07
C SER A 91 4.45 -10.19 -28.81
N HIS A 92 3.32 -9.50 -28.76
CA HIS A 92 2.32 -9.65 -27.72
C HIS A 92 0.94 -9.75 -28.36
N TRP A 93 0.07 -10.54 -27.74
CA TRP A 93 -1.30 -10.73 -28.20
C TRP A 93 -2.16 -9.60 -27.65
N GLU A 94 -2.94 -8.95 -28.51
CA GLU A 94 -3.92 -7.94 -28.13
C GLU A 94 -5.32 -8.40 -28.56
N ASN A 95 -6.34 -8.06 -27.77
CA ASN A 95 -7.74 -8.28 -28.12
C ASN A 95 -8.41 -6.93 -28.36
N GLU A 96 -9.18 -6.82 -29.43
CA GLU A 96 -10.09 -5.68 -29.64
C GLU A 96 -11.52 -6.10 -29.29
N TYR A 97 -12.17 -5.33 -28.42
CA TYR A 97 -13.51 -5.62 -27.92
C TYR A 97 -14.57 -4.74 -28.58
N SER A 98 -15.78 -5.28 -28.73
CA SER A 98 -16.93 -4.56 -29.27
C SER A 98 -18.23 -4.95 -28.56
N ASP A 99 -19.14 -3.98 -28.43
CA ASP A 99 -20.43 -4.12 -27.78
C ASP A 99 -21.61 -3.86 -28.76
N PRO A 100 -21.90 -4.81 -29.66
CA PRO A 100 -22.99 -4.64 -30.63
C PRO A 100 -24.39 -4.68 -30.00
N LYS A 101 -24.51 -5.22 -28.78
CA LYS A 101 -25.80 -5.42 -28.08
C LYS A 101 -26.09 -4.30 -27.05
N GLU A 102 -25.26 -3.25 -27.00
CA GLU A 102 -25.30 -2.17 -26.01
C GLU A 102 -25.37 -2.69 -24.56
N ILE A 103 -24.64 -3.76 -24.26
CA ILE A 103 -24.57 -4.39 -22.93
C ILE A 103 -23.98 -3.41 -21.93
N GLY A 104 -22.90 -2.71 -22.30
CA GLY A 104 -22.22 -1.75 -21.45
C GLY A 104 -23.15 -0.66 -20.95
N LYS A 105 -23.93 -0.06 -21.86
CA LYS A 105 -24.93 0.96 -21.51
C LYS A 105 -26.04 0.41 -20.60
N LYS A 106 -26.49 -0.82 -20.82
CA LYS A 106 -27.48 -1.46 -19.93
C LYS A 106 -26.90 -1.70 -18.55
N LEU A 107 -25.63 -2.12 -18.45
CA LEU A 107 -24.93 -2.27 -17.18
C LEU A 107 -24.80 -0.93 -16.46
N GLU A 108 -24.46 0.15 -17.17
CA GLU A 108 -24.43 1.52 -16.59
C GLU A 108 -25.79 1.92 -16.00
N GLU A 109 -26.90 1.58 -16.66
CA GLU A 109 -28.25 1.80 -16.13
C GLU A 109 -28.52 0.97 -14.86
N VAL A 110 -28.00 -0.26 -14.77
CA VAL A 110 -28.13 -1.11 -13.58
C VAL A 110 -27.26 -0.60 -12.42
N PHE A 111 -26.03 -0.13 -12.69
CA PHE A 111 -25.19 0.55 -11.70
C PHE A 111 -25.88 1.82 -11.16
N LEU A 112 -26.48 2.61 -12.04
CA LEU A 112 -27.26 3.79 -11.65
C LEU A 112 -28.50 3.42 -10.82
N LEU A 113 -29.18 2.32 -11.14
CA LEU A 113 -30.27 1.79 -10.32
C LEU A 113 -29.76 1.44 -8.92
N ALA A 114 -28.65 0.71 -8.81
CA ALA A 114 -28.06 0.33 -7.52
C ALA A 114 -27.69 1.56 -6.67
N GLU A 115 -27.12 2.60 -7.30
CA GLU A 115 -26.88 3.89 -6.65
C GLU A 115 -28.18 4.55 -6.18
N ASN A 116 -29.21 4.64 -7.03
CA ASN A 116 -30.49 5.26 -6.66
C ASN A 116 -31.16 4.55 -5.47
N LEU A 117 -31.05 3.21 -5.39
CA LEU A 117 -31.56 2.44 -4.26
C LEU A 117 -30.92 2.88 -2.93
N ILE A 118 -29.63 3.24 -2.92
CA ILE A 118 -28.96 3.80 -1.74
C ILE A 118 -29.60 5.15 -1.35
N TYR A 119 -29.77 6.06 -2.30
CA TYR A 119 -30.38 7.38 -2.06
C TYR A 119 -31.83 7.28 -1.57
N GLU A 120 -32.51 6.20 -1.93
CA GLU A 120 -33.88 5.88 -1.53
C GLU A 120 -33.97 5.02 -0.26
N LYS A 121 -32.82 4.65 0.32
CA LYS A 121 -32.68 3.85 1.56
C LYS A 121 -33.10 2.38 1.43
N PHE A 122 -33.10 1.82 0.21
CA PHE A 122 -33.20 0.39 -0.05
C PHE A 122 -31.83 -0.27 0.02
N PHE A 123 -31.21 -0.25 1.21
CA PHE A 123 -29.80 -0.61 1.39
C PHE A 123 -29.51 -2.08 1.12
N LEU A 124 -30.39 -2.99 1.52
CA LEU A 124 -30.20 -4.42 1.29
C LEU A 124 -30.25 -4.73 -0.20
N GLU A 125 -31.28 -4.25 -0.89
CA GLU A 125 -31.44 -4.44 -2.34
C GLU A 125 -30.31 -3.79 -3.13
N ALA A 126 -29.82 -2.62 -2.70
CA ALA A 126 -28.65 -1.99 -3.29
C ALA A 126 -27.40 -2.86 -3.11
N ALA A 127 -27.16 -3.38 -1.90
CA ALA A 127 -26.00 -4.21 -1.60
C ALA A 127 -26.00 -5.51 -2.43
N GLU A 128 -27.14 -6.20 -2.53
CA GLU A 128 -27.31 -7.41 -3.34
C GLU A 128 -27.09 -7.15 -4.84
N LEU A 129 -27.55 -6.00 -5.34
CA LEU A 129 -27.36 -5.65 -6.74
C LEU A 129 -25.91 -5.30 -7.05
N TYR A 130 -25.24 -4.54 -6.18
CA TYR A 130 -23.80 -4.28 -6.30
C TYR A 130 -22.96 -5.55 -6.19
N GLU A 131 -23.29 -6.46 -5.28
CA GLU A 131 -22.60 -7.74 -5.14
C GLU A 131 -22.62 -8.52 -6.46
N GLN A 132 -23.79 -8.62 -7.09
CA GLN A 132 -23.92 -9.28 -8.39
C GLN A 132 -23.10 -8.57 -9.47
N LEU A 133 -23.14 -7.24 -9.55
CA LEU A 133 -22.42 -6.46 -10.56
C LEU A 133 -20.89 -6.56 -10.42
N LEU A 134 -20.38 -6.49 -9.19
CA LEU A 134 -18.93 -6.47 -8.94
C LEU A 134 -18.29 -7.86 -9.07
N TYR A 135 -19.07 -8.94 -8.90
CA TYR A 135 -18.60 -10.32 -9.03
C TYR A 135 -19.13 -11.03 -10.28
N LEU A 136 -19.74 -10.31 -11.22
CA LEU A 136 -20.18 -10.90 -12.48
C LEU A 136 -18.96 -11.20 -13.36
N PRO A 137 -18.79 -12.43 -13.88
CA PRO A 137 -17.84 -12.69 -14.95
C PRO A 137 -18.40 -12.12 -16.26
N TYR A 138 -17.73 -11.15 -16.85
CA TYR A 138 -18.18 -10.54 -18.11
C TYR A 138 -17.57 -11.29 -19.28
N MET A 139 -18.38 -11.90 -20.13
CA MET A 139 -17.87 -12.76 -21.20
C MET A 139 -17.77 -12.03 -22.53
N ALA A 140 -16.65 -12.22 -23.23
CA ALA A 140 -16.43 -11.77 -24.61
C ALA A 140 -16.15 -12.98 -25.52
N TYR A 141 -16.85 -13.05 -26.64
CA TYR A 141 -16.77 -14.17 -27.57
C TYR A 141 -16.00 -13.79 -28.83
N ASP A 142 -15.03 -14.61 -29.21
CA ASP A 142 -14.30 -14.50 -30.48
C ASP A 142 -14.85 -15.50 -31.49
N GLU A 143 -15.49 -14.99 -32.54
CA GLU A 143 -16.09 -15.79 -33.61
C GLU A 143 -15.05 -16.54 -34.46
N ILE A 144 -13.79 -16.09 -34.48
CA ILE A 144 -12.72 -16.68 -35.29
C ILE A 144 -12.09 -17.85 -34.56
N SER A 145 -11.70 -17.64 -33.30
CA SER A 145 -11.09 -18.70 -32.47
C SER A 145 -12.12 -19.62 -31.83
N TRP A 146 -13.39 -19.22 -31.79
CA TRP A 146 -14.48 -19.90 -31.07
C TRP A 146 -14.22 -19.98 -29.55
N GLU A 147 -13.40 -19.07 -29.03
CA GLU A 147 -13.05 -18.99 -27.61
C GLU A 147 -13.85 -17.89 -26.90
N THR A 148 -14.12 -18.11 -25.62
CA THR A 148 -14.72 -17.11 -24.72
C THR A 148 -13.65 -16.62 -23.77
N ILE A 149 -13.54 -15.30 -23.66
CA ILE A 149 -12.64 -14.60 -22.74
C ILE A 149 -13.48 -14.03 -21.61
N GLU A 150 -13.15 -14.39 -20.38
CA GLU A 150 -13.70 -13.77 -19.19
C GLU A 150 -12.98 -12.45 -18.92
N LEU A 151 -13.75 -11.40 -18.70
CA LEU A 151 -13.31 -10.06 -18.33
C LEU A 151 -13.76 -9.75 -16.91
N ASP A 152 -12.87 -9.18 -16.12
CA ASP A 152 -13.23 -8.57 -14.85
C ASP A 152 -13.73 -7.12 -15.04
N LEU A 153 -14.19 -6.50 -13.96
CA LEU A 153 -14.72 -5.13 -14.03
C LEU A 153 -13.64 -4.08 -14.37
N GLU A 154 -12.38 -4.31 -13.99
CA GLU A 154 -11.28 -3.39 -14.30
C GLU A 154 -10.99 -3.44 -15.80
N GLU A 155 -10.92 -4.64 -16.39
CA GLU A 155 -10.76 -4.84 -17.83
C GLU A 155 -11.93 -4.21 -18.62
N MET A 156 -13.16 -4.37 -18.13
CA MET A 156 -14.36 -3.75 -18.71
C MET A 156 -14.26 -2.21 -18.76
N ILE A 157 -13.63 -1.58 -17.76
CA ILE A 157 -13.42 -0.12 -17.71
C ILE A 157 -12.25 0.29 -18.60
N ASP A 158 -11.13 -0.43 -18.55
CA ASP A 158 -9.91 -0.13 -19.30
C ASP A 158 -10.15 -0.20 -20.81
N GLU A 159 -10.94 -1.19 -21.25
CA GLU A 159 -11.38 -1.37 -22.64
C GLU A 159 -12.55 -0.46 -23.02
N LYS A 160 -13.02 0.40 -22.10
CA LYS A 160 -14.11 1.37 -22.30
C LYS A 160 -15.44 0.73 -22.72
N LEU A 161 -15.67 -0.51 -22.30
CA LEU A 161 -16.94 -1.21 -22.51
C LEU A 161 -18.01 -0.67 -21.55
N VAL A 162 -17.60 -0.15 -20.39
CA VAL A 162 -18.45 0.57 -19.44
C VAL A 162 -17.77 1.85 -18.96
N ASN A 163 -18.55 2.90 -18.71
CA ASN A 163 -18.08 4.16 -18.17
C ASN A 163 -18.54 4.34 -16.72
N ILE A 164 -17.90 3.61 -15.81
CA ILE A 164 -18.17 3.65 -14.36
C ILE A 164 -16.88 3.89 -13.56
N HIS A 165 -17.03 4.25 -12.29
CA HIS A 165 -15.91 4.43 -11.38
C HIS A 165 -15.88 3.31 -10.32
N ALA A 166 -15.07 2.26 -10.56
CA ALA A 166 -15.04 1.06 -9.72
C ALA A 166 -14.93 1.34 -8.21
N MET A 167 -14.05 2.25 -7.79
CA MET A 167 -13.90 2.59 -6.37
C MET A 167 -15.17 3.22 -5.77
N ASN A 168 -15.98 3.93 -6.57
CA ASN A 168 -17.23 4.50 -6.07
C ASN A 168 -18.27 3.40 -5.88
N CYS A 169 -18.34 2.44 -6.81
CA CYS A 169 -19.18 1.25 -6.68
C CYS A 169 -18.80 0.43 -5.44
N CYS A 170 -17.51 0.25 -5.18
CA CYS A 170 -17.03 -0.43 -3.97
C CYS A 170 -17.43 0.30 -2.68
N ASN A 171 -17.24 1.62 -2.63
CA ASN A 171 -17.68 2.44 -1.50
C ASN A 171 -19.19 2.38 -1.30
N HIS A 172 -19.98 2.45 -2.37
CA HIS A 172 -21.44 2.32 -2.33
C HIS A 172 -21.88 0.95 -1.83
N MET A 173 -21.24 -0.14 -2.27
CA MET A 173 -21.54 -1.49 -1.77
C MET A 173 -21.23 -1.60 -0.27
N LEU A 174 -20.05 -1.16 0.16
CA LEU A 174 -19.67 -1.15 1.58
C LEU A 174 -20.64 -0.30 2.42
N TYR A 175 -21.03 0.88 1.92
CA TYR A 175 -22.00 1.75 2.58
C TYR A 175 -23.38 1.08 2.70
N ALA A 176 -23.89 0.52 1.61
CA ALA A 176 -25.18 -0.16 1.59
C ALA A 176 -25.20 -1.36 2.54
N MET A 177 -24.15 -2.20 2.48
CA MET A 177 -24.00 -3.36 3.34
C MET A 177 -23.92 -2.98 4.82
N SER A 178 -23.18 -1.92 5.15
CA SER A 178 -23.06 -1.44 6.53
C SER A 178 -24.36 -0.84 7.06
N GLN A 179 -25.13 -0.14 6.22
CA GLN A 179 -26.45 0.40 6.62
C GLN A 179 -27.54 -0.68 6.72
N ALA A 180 -27.44 -1.76 5.94
CA ALA A 180 -28.40 -2.86 5.96
C ALA A 180 -28.28 -3.75 7.21
N LYS A 181 -27.10 -3.80 7.83
CA LYS A 181 -26.76 -4.71 8.94
C LYS A 181 -26.41 -3.95 10.21
N SER A 182 -26.33 -4.64 11.34
CA SER A 182 -25.90 -4.07 12.63
C SER A 182 -25.08 -5.06 13.46
N GLY A 183 -24.34 -4.54 14.45
CA GLY A 183 -23.53 -5.33 15.38
C GLY A 183 -22.52 -6.26 14.69
N GLU A 184 -22.38 -7.47 15.22
CA GLU A 184 -21.42 -8.48 14.75
C GLU A 184 -21.61 -8.83 13.26
N GLU A 185 -22.86 -8.93 12.79
CA GLU A 185 -23.13 -9.26 11.38
C GLU A 185 -22.60 -8.17 10.43
N ARG A 186 -22.69 -6.90 10.84
CA ARG A 186 -22.11 -5.78 10.09
C ARG A 186 -20.60 -5.91 10.02
N VAL A 187 -19.95 -6.15 11.17
CA VAL A 187 -18.49 -6.30 11.29
C VAL A 187 -17.99 -7.43 10.39
N GLU A 188 -18.60 -8.61 10.46
CA GLU A 188 -18.19 -9.78 9.68
C GLU A 188 -18.41 -9.56 8.17
N SER A 189 -19.54 -8.97 7.78
CA SER A 189 -19.85 -8.73 6.37
C SER A 189 -18.87 -7.75 5.74
N ILE A 190 -18.59 -6.63 6.41
CA ILE A 190 -17.62 -5.64 5.92
C ILE A 190 -16.21 -6.22 5.89
N TYR A 191 -15.81 -6.97 6.91
CA TYR A 191 -14.52 -7.63 6.91
C TYR A 191 -14.36 -8.62 5.75
N SER A 192 -15.37 -9.47 5.51
CA SER A 192 -15.39 -10.43 4.39
C SER A 192 -15.19 -9.73 3.04
N MET A 193 -15.84 -8.59 2.82
CA MET A 193 -15.64 -7.79 1.60
C MET A 193 -14.19 -7.32 1.44
N PHE A 194 -13.56 -6.83 2.51
CA PHE A 194 -12.17 -6.38 2.49
C PHE A 194 -11.15 -7.50 2.21
N GLN A 195 -11.53 -8.76 2.38
CA GLN A 195 -10.67 -9.89 2.00
C GLN A 195 -10.52 -10.02 0.48
N ASN A 196 -11.50 -9.53 -0.29
CA ASN A 196 -11.44 -9.49 -1.73
C ASN A 196 -10.47 -8.38 -2.22
N THR A 197 -9.69 -8.68 -3.26
CA THR A 197 -8.66 -7.78 -3.80
C THR A 197 -9.24 -6.46 -4.32
N LEU A 198 -10.46 -6.48 -4.85
CA LEU A 198 -11.17 -5.29 -5.35
C LEU A 198 -11.37 -4.22 -4.26
N PHE A 199 -11.55 -4.65 -3.00
CA PHE A 199 -11.80 -3.77 -1.87
C PHE A 199 -10.53 -3.44 -1.06
N ARG A 200 -9.39 -4.07 -1.39
CA ARG A 200 -8.19 -4.03 -0.53
C ARG A 200 -7.65 -2.62 -0.31
N GLU A 201 -7.77 -1.75 -1.31
CA GLU A 201 -7.28 -0.36 -1.28
C GLU A 201 -8.37 0.66 -0.86
N ILE A 202 -9.59 0.21 -0.58
CA ILE A 202 -10.67 1.10 -0.13
C ILE A 202 -10.42 1.52 1.32
N ALA A 203 -10.49 2.83 1.57
CA ALA A 203 -10.40 3.41 2.91
C ALA A 203 -11.76 3.36 3.62
N LEU A 204 -11.75 3.12 4.93
CA LEU A 204 -12.97 3.15 5.76
C LEU A 204 -13.69 4.51 5.69
N GLU A 205 -12.95 5.61 5.55
CA GLU A 205 -13.52 6.94 5.35
C GLU A 205 -14.34 7.06 4.06
N GLY A 206 -13.92 6.36 3.00
CA GLY A 206 -14.64 6.31 1.73
C GLY A 206 -16.04 5.71 1.90
N MET A 207 -16.13 4.57 2.58
CA MET A 207 -17.41 3.94 2.93
C MET A 207 -18.32 4.89 3.72
N LEU A 208 -17.77 5.65 4.69
CA LEU A 208 -18.57 6.52 5.56
C LEU A 208 -19.09 7.79 4.88
N SER A 209 -18.55 8.17 3.72
CA SER A 209 -18.77 9.51 3.13
C SER A 209 -19.63 9.54 1.86
N VAL A 210 -19.95 8.38 1.27
CA VAL A 210 -20.61 8.31 -0.05
C VAL A 210 -22.13 8.34 -0.02
N GLY A 211 -22.77 8.09 1.13
CA GLY A 211 -24.22 7.89 1.18
C GLY A 211 -25.06 9.07 1.69
N PRO A 212 -26.39 9.02 1.50
CA PRO A 212 -27.32 10.09 1.87
C PRO A 212 -27.58 10.22 3.38
N VAL A 213 -27.37 9.14 4.13
CA VAL A 213 -27.63 9.06 5.57
C VAL A 213 -26.31 8.94 6.31
N PRO A 214 -25.97 9.88 7.22
CA PRO A 214 -24.79 9.74 8.04
C PRO A 214 -24.95 8.55 8.99
N PHE A 215 -23.85 7.87 9.29
CA PHE A 215 -23.82 6.87 10.35
C PHE A 215 -23.97 7.59 11.70
N GLU A 216 -24.98 7.21 12.48
CA GLU A 216 -25.21 7.78 13.82
C GLU A 216 -24.31 7.12 14.87
N ASP A 217 -23.83 5.91 14.59
CA ASP A 217 -23.10 5.00 15.48
C ASP A 217 -21.65 4.76 15.03
N VAL A 218 -21.00 5.73 14.35
CA VAL A 218 -19.63 5.59 13.84
C VAL A 218 -18.65 5.18 14.94
N ASP A 219 -18.68 5.86 16.08
CA ASP A 219 -17.75 5.61 17.19
C ASP A 219 -17.91 4.17 17.71
N ASP A 220 -19.14 3.71 17.90
CA ASP A 220 -19.45 2.35 18.40
C ASP A 220 -19.10 1.28 17.37
N PHE A 221 -19.49 1.46 16.11
CA PHE A 221 -19.16 0.53 15.03
C PHE A 221 -17.65 0.41 14.82
N MET A 222 -16.91 1.52 14.82
CA MET A 222 -15.47 1.49 14.66
C MET A 222 -14.76 0.87 15.86
N TYR A 223 -15.33 1.02 17.06
CA TYR A 223 -14.84 0.33 18.25
C TYR A 223 -15.05 -1.18 18.14
N GLU A 224 -16.26 -1.64 17.81
CA GLU A 224 -16.55 -3.08 17.58
C GLU A 224 -15.66 -3.67 16.48
N PHE A 225 -15.49 -2.95 15.37
CA PHE A 225 -14.61 -3.37 14.29
C PHE A 225 -13.14 -3.46 14.74
N SER A 226 -12.68 -2.50 15.55
CA SER A 226 -11.32 -2.54 16.12
C SER A 226 -11.12 -3.74 17.06
N GLU A 227 -12.11 -4.07 17.88
CA GLU A 227 -12.09 -5.21 18.80
C GLU A 227 -12.07 -6.54 18.03
N PHE A 228 -12.76 -6.61 16.90
CA PHE A 228 -12.71 -7.75 16.00
C PHE A 228 -11.31 -7.94 15.37
N LEU A 229 -10.67 -6.85 14.94
CA LEU A 229 -9.39 -6.89 14.23
C LEU A 229 -8.17 -7.09 15.15
N LYS A 230 -8.20 -6.60 16.40
CA LYS A 230 -7.01 -6.55 17.27
C LYS A 230 -6.33 -7.92 17.52
N ASN A 231 -7.10 -9.00 17.45
CA ASN A 231 -6.62 -10.37 17.69
C ASN A 231 -6.27 -11.13 16.41
N ARG A 232 -6.40 -10.51 15.23
CA ARG A 232 -6.17 -11.13 13.92
C ARG A 232 -4.89 -10.57 13.31
N PRO A 233 -3.83 -11.37 13.13
CA PRO A 233 -2.61 -10.89 12.50
C PRO A 233 -2.78 -10.78 10.99
N GLY A 234 -2.21 -9.75 10.39
CA GLY A 234 -2.13 -9.62 8.94
C GLY A 234 -2.08 -8.18 8.46
N ASP A 235 -1.58 -7.98 7.24
CA ASP A 235 -1.36 -6.64 6.70
C ASP A 235 -2.67 -5.89 6.44
N LEU A 236 -3.73 -6.62 6.04
CA LEU A 236 -5.08 -6.08 5.85
C LEU A 236 -5.68 -5.65 7.18
N GLU A 237 -5.65 -6.53 8.17
CA GLU A 237 -6.20 -6.35 9.49
C GLU A 237 -5.54 -5.17 10.18
N SER A 238 -4.21 -5.06 10.07
CA SER A 238 -3.48 -3.92 10.60
C SER A 238 -3.74 -2.62 9.85
N ARG A 239 -3.93 -2.66 8.51
CA ARG A 239 -4.39 -1.47 7.78
C ARG A 239 -5.73 -0.99 8.32
N LEU A 240 -6.72 -1.88 8.37
CA LEU A 240 -8.06 -1.55 8.83
C LEU A 240 -8.06 -1.09 10.29
N LEU A 241 -7.34 -1.78 11.19
CA LEU A 241 -7.23 -1.41 12.60
C LEU A 241 -6.60 -0.03 12.79
N ARG A 242 -5.61 0.31 11.96
CA ARG A 242 -5.04 1.66 11.97
C ARG A 242 -6.03 2.70 11.49
N GLU A 243 -6.89 2.39 10.53
CA GLU A 243 -7.91 3.32 10.05
C GLU A 243 -9.02 3.56 11.09
N THR A 244 -9.45 2.53 11.84
CA THR A 244 -10.46 2.70 12.90
C THR A 244 -10.04 3.71 13.96
N MET A 245 -8.74 3.81 14.25
CA MET A 245 -8.18 4.79 15.19
C MET A 245 -8.45 6.26 14.80
N ASN A 246 -8.81 6.55 13.55
CA ASN A 246 -9.20 7.90 13.15
C ASN A 246 -10.61 8.29 13.65
N PHE A 247 -11.40 7.30 14.07
CA PHE A 247 -12.80 7.47 14.44
C PHE A 247 -13.04 7.23 15.93
N ILE A 248 -12.27 6.35 16.58
CA ILE A 248 -12.42 6.05 18.01
C ILE A 248 -11.60 6.99 18.89
N LYS A 249 -12.17 7.38 20.04
CA LYS A 249 -11.46 8.15 21.08
C LYS A 249 -10.70 7.21 22.02
N VAL A 250 -9.45 6.93 21.68
CA VAL A 250 -8.55 6.10 22.51
C VAL A 250 -7.22 6.80 22.76
N ASP A 251 -6.57 6.50 23.89
CA ASP A 251 -5.15 6.83 24.06
C ASP A 251 -4.36 6.00 23.04
N SER A 252 -3.89 6.69 21.99
CA SER A 252 -3.25 6.03 20.86
C SER A 252 -1.97 5.30 21.24
N LEU A 253 -1.21 5.79 22.23
CA LEU A 253 0.03 5.14 22.63
C LEU A 253 -0.26 3.92 23.52
N GLU A 254 -1.21 4.02 24.45
CA GLU A 254 -1.66 2.86 25.23
C GLU A 254 -2.23 1.76 24.32
N PHE A 255 -3.02 2.15 23.32
CA PHE A 255 -3.53 1.25 22.30
C PHE A 255 -2.40 0.56 21.52
N ALA A 256 -1.37 1.31 21.13
CA ALA A 256 -0.19 0.77 20.44
C ALA A 256 0.57 -0.24 21.32
N ARG A 257 0.76 0.05 22.60
CA ARG A 257 1.42 -0.85 23.57
C ARG A 257 0.71 -2.18 23.69
N ASN A 258 -0.61 -2.12 23.89
CA ASN A 258 -1.46 -3.31 24.10
C ASN A 258 -1.50 -4.22 22.87
N ASN A 259 -1.34 -3.66 21.67
CA ASN A 259 -1.41 -4.39 20.41
C ASN A 259 -0.04 -4.63 19.73
N SER A 260 1.05 -4.22 20.38
CA SER A 260 2.42 -4.17 19.81
C SER A 260 2.96 -5.48 19.25
N LYS A 261 2.49 -6.63 19.75
CA LYS A 261 2.92 -7.96 19.30
C LYS A 261 2.22 -8.45 18.04
N ILE A 262 0.98 -8.03 17.82
CA ILE A 262 0.15 -8.46 16.68
C ILE A 262 0.17 -7.38 15.60
N HIS A 263 -0.02 -6.13 16.01
CA HIS A 263 -0.17 -4.95 15.14
C HIS A 263 0.88 -3.87 15.43
N PRO A 264 2.19 -4.19 15.32
CA PRO A 264 3.26 -3.22 15.55
C PRO A 264 3.20 -2.01 14.58
N GLY A 265 2.48 -2.13 13.46
CA GLY A 265 2.27 -1.05 12.50
C GLY A 265 1.58 0.20 13.07
N ILE A 266 0.88 0.08 14.20
CA ILE A 266 0.27 1.22 14.89
C ILE A 266 1.34 2.24 15.29
N TYR A 267 2.45 1.81 15.91
CA TYR A 267 3.56 2.71 16.25
C TYR A 267 4.15 3.41 15.03
N TYR A 268 4.26 2.69 13.91
CA TYR A 268 4.76 3.28 12.66
C TYR A 268 3.84 4.39 12.15
N LYS A 269 2.51 4.18 12.21
CA LYS A 269 1.52 5.23 11.88
C LYS A 269 1.69 6.45 12.79
N LEU A 270 1.73 6.25 14.11
CA LEU A 270 1.85 7.36 15.07
C LEU A 270 3.14 8.17 14.86
N CYS A 271 4.28 7.51 14.61
CA CYS A 271 5.51 8.19 14.23
C CYS A 271 5.34 9.01 12.95
N LYS A 272 4.66 8.48 11.93
CA LYS A 272 4.43 9.20 10.66
C LYS A 272 3.51 10.41 10.83
N GLU A 273 2.48 10.32 11.67
CA GLU A 273 1.61 11.45 12.00
C GLU A 273 2.37 12.54 12.74
N ALA A 274 3.17 12.19 13.75
CA ALA A 274 4.02 13.14 14.46
C ALA A 274 5.05 13.82 13.53
N ILE A 275 5.63 13.06 12.58
CA ILE A 275 6.49 13.63 11.53
C ILE A 275 5.73 14.64 10.66
N ASN A 276 4.51 14.31 10.23
CA ASN A 276 3.69 15.20 9.41
C ASN A 276 3.32 16.49 10.17
N MET A 277 3.20 16.42 11.49
CA MET A 277 3.00 17.56 12.39
C MET A 277 4.30 18.31 12.74
N ASN A 278 5.45 17.90 12.19
CA ASN A 278 6.78 18.42 12.52
C ASN A 278 7.13 18.34 14.02
N ASN A 279 6.62 17.33 14.72
CA ASN A 279 6.83 17.14 16.15
C ASN A 279 7.90 16.05 16.41
N ASP A 280 9.17 16.41 16.28
CA ASP A 280 10.30 15.48 16.45
C ASP A 280 10.41 14.94 17.89
N GLU A 281 9.99 15.69 18.92
CA GLU A 281 9.98 15.22 20.30
C GLU A 281 8.99 14.06 20.50
N GLU A 282 7.81 14.19 19.88
CA GLU A 282 6.78 13.15 19.93
C GLU A 282 7.20 11.89 19.18
N VAL A 283 7.87 12.03 18.02
CA VAL A 283 8.48 10.88 17.31
C VAL A 283 9.49 10.16 18.20
N ILE A 284 10.29 10.91 18.97
CA ILE A 284 11.25 10.33 19.92
C ILE A 284 10.54 9.58 21.04
N ARG A 285 9.46 10.14 21.59
CA ARG A 285 8.65 9.52 22.63
C ARG A 285 8.02 8.20 22.15
N ILE A 286 7.28 8.26 21.04
CA ILE A 286 6.61 7.09 20.43
C ILE A 286 7.62 6.03 20.03
N GLY A 287 8.71 6.43 19.38
CA GLY A 287 9.73 5.51 18.90
C GLY A 287 10.54 4.84 20.01
N SER A 288 10.82 5.57 21.10
CA SER A 288 11.46 4.99 22.28
C SER A 288 10.58 3.94 22.95
N ASP A 289 9.27 4.23 23.03
CA ASP A 289 8.26 3.31 23.53
C ASP A 289 8.15 2.06 22.63
N ALA A 290 8.09 2.24 21.32
CA ALA A 290 8.06 1.14 20.35
C ALA A 290 9.24 0.17 20.51
N MET A 291 10.45 0.69 20.77
CA MET A 291 11.65 -0.15 21.00
C MET A 291 11.60 -0.93 22.33
N GLU A 292 10.72 -0.56 23.27
CA GLU A 292 10.52 -1.31 24.51
C GLU A 292 9.50 -2.44 24.33
N TYR A 293 8.41 -2.19 23.60
CA TYR A 293 7.26 -3.11 23.51
C TYR A 293 7.29 -4.04 22.29
N ILE A 294 7.80 -3.59 21.14
CA ILE A 294 7.84 -4.42 19.92
C ILE A 294 9.00 -5.42 20.03
N PRO A 295 8.81 -6.72 19.76
CA PRO A 295 9.89 -7.71 19.76
C PRO A 295 11.09 -7.32 18.88
N LYS A 296 12.32 -7.65 19.32
CA LYS A 296 13.59 -7.26 18.66
C LYS A 296 13.74 -7.88 17.28
N GLU A 297 13.12 -9.02 17.06
CA GLU A 297 13.13 -9.78 15.83
C GLU A 297 12.20 -9.19 14.75
N MET A 298 11.33 -8.22 15.06
CA MET A 298 10.39 -7.69 14.06
C MET A 298 11.01 -6.59 13.19
N VAL A 299 10.95 -6.75 11.87
CA VAL A 299 11.53 -5.80 10.90
C VAL A 299 10.94 -4.40 11.01
N ILE A 300 9.67 -4.28 11.36
CA ILE A 300 9.02 -2.98 11.52
C ILE A 300 9.60 -2.15 12.68
N ARG A 301 10.13 -2.81 13.73
CA ARG A 301 10.88 -2.13 14.80
C ARG A 301 12.08 -1.38 14.24
N SER A 302 12.74 -1.94 13.21
CA SER A 302 13.82 -1.24 12.51
C SER A 302 13.33 0.03 11.83
N LYS A 303 12.22 -0.06 11.09
CA LYS A 303 11.62 1.10 10.40
C LYS A 303 11.31 2.23 11.39
N ILE A 304 10.71 1.88 12.53
CA ILE A 304 10.39 2.84 13.59
C ILE A 304 11.67 3.43 14.19
N ALA A 305 12.63 2.58 14.59
CA ALA A 305 13.90 3.03 15.15
C ALA A 305 14.66 3.99 14.22
N LEU A 306 14.64 3.74 12.90
CA LEU A 306 15.26 4.62 11.92
C LEU A 306 14.53 5.97 11.78
N LEU A 307 13.20 6.01 11.82
CA LEU A 307 12.45 7.27 11.89
C LEU A 307 12.81 8.06 13.16
N THR A 308 12.89 7.37 14.30
CA THR A 308 13.30 7.95 15.58
C THR A 308 14.72 8.48 15.54
N ALA A 309 15.65 7.76 14.89
CA ALA A 309 17.03 8.19 14.71
C ALA A 309 17.08 9.54 13.98
N ASN A 310 16.27 9.70 12.93
CA ASN A 310 16.23 10.94 12.15
C ASN A 310 15.80 12.14 13.02
N SER A 311 14.73 11.99 13.80
CA SER A 311 14.29 13.02 14.76
C SER A 311 15.32 13.29 15.87
N CYS A 312 15.97 12.25 16.42
CA CYS A 312 17.07 12.41 17.38
C CYS A 312 18.22 13.23 16.80
N LYS A 313 18.57 13.00 15.54
CA LYS A 313 19.65 13.72 14.86
C LYS A 313 19.30 15.20 14.68
N LYS A 314 18.06 15.53 14.29
CA LYS A 314 17.60 16.92 14.18
C LYS A 314 17.66 17.67 15.51
N LEU A 315 17.27 17.00 16.60
CA LEU A 315 17.33 17.56 17.96
C LEU A 315 18.70 17.41 18.63
N ASN A 316 19.74 17.01 17.89
CA ASN A 316 21.11 16.80 18.36
C ASN A 316 21.24 15.83 19.56
N ASN A 317 20.29 14.90 19.72
CA ASN A 317 20.35 13.81 20.70
C ASN A 317 21.18 12.64 20.15
N LEU A 318 22.51 12.86 20.06
CA LEU A 318 23.43 11.90 19.43
C LEU A 318 23.50 10.55 20.15
N LYS A 319 23.30 10.52 21.47
CA LYS A 319 23.30 9.26 22.24
C LYS A 319 22.13 8.38 21.82
N LEU A 320 20.92 8.94 21.79
CA LEU A 320 19.74 8.19 21.38
C LEU A 320 19.76 7.87 19.89
N TYR A 321 20.25 8.78 19.05
CA TYR A 321 20.48 8.54 17.62
C TYR A 321 21.28 7.25 17.37
N ARG A 322 22.43 7.07 18.04
CA ARG A 322 23.25 5.86 17.88
C ARG A 322 22.57 4.60 18.41
N LYS A 323 21.86 4.70 19.54
CA LYS A 323 21.04 3.61 20.07
C LYS A 323 19.98 3.18 19.04
N CYS A 324 19.28 4.13 18.44
CA CYS A 324 18.27 3.86 17.41
C CYS A 324 18.88 3.21 16.15
N LEU A 325 20.09 3.60 15.73
CA LEU A 325 20.78 2.93 14.62
C LEU A 325 21.14 1.47 14.95
N LEU A 326 21.61 1.21 16.18
CA LEU A 326 21.90 -0.14 16.67
C LEU A 326 20.64 -1.01 16.72
N GLU A 327 19.56 -0.49 17.30
CA GLU A 327 18.25 -1.16 17.33
C GLU A 327 17.70 -1.40 15.92
N GLY A 328 17.87 -0.43 15.02
CA GLY A 328 17.54 -0.54 13.60
C GLY A 328 18.27 -1.69 12.91
N PHE A 329 19.55 -1.87 13.20
CA PHE A 329 20.33 -2.99 12.65
C PHE A 329 19.95 -4.34 13.28
N ILE A 330 19.76 -4.39 14.61
CA ILE A 330 19.38 -5.63 15.32
C ILE A 330 18.03 -6.15 14.82
N SER A 331 17.10 -5.25 14.48
CA SER A 331 15.74 -5.62 14.05
C SER A 331 15.62 -5.85 12.54
N ASP A 332 16.60 -5.44 11.74
CA ASP A 332 16.64 -5.67 10.28
C ASP A 332 18.10 -5.62 9.82
N SER A 333 18.77 -6.77 9.90
CA SER A 333 20.23 -6.85 9.82
C SER A 333 20.74 -6.90 8.38
N THR A 334 20.46 -5.84 7.64
CA THR A 334 20.93 -5.68 6.26
C THR A 334 22.30 -5.01 6.19
N PRO A 335 23.06 -5.24 5.11
CA PRO A 335 24.30 -4.49 4.84
C PRO A 335 24.09 -2.96 4.86
N TYR A 336 22.93 -2.49 4.40
CA TYR A 336 22.60 -1.07 4.41
C TYR A 336 22.46 -0.49 5.82
N ASN A 337 21.70 -1.16 6.69
CA ASN A 337 21.55 -0.72 8.09
C ASN A 337 22.87 -0.82 8.83
N PHE A 338 23.71 -1.81 8.50
CA PHE A 338 25.06 -1.91 9.04
C PHE A 338 25.94 -0.72 8.60
N LEU A 339 25.88 -0.29 7.33
CA LEU A 339 26.59 0.89 6.84
C LEU A 339 26.17 2.18 7.57
N LYS A 340 24.86 2.37 7.78
CA LYS A 340 24.33 3.52 8.55
C LYS A 340 24.92 3.57 9.96
N LEU A 341 24.89 2.43 10.64
CA LEU A 341 25.48 2.26 11.97
C LEU A 341 26.99 2.54 11.91
N PHE A 342 27.73 1.91 11.00
CA PHE A 342 29.17 2.03 10.89
C PHE A 342 29.64 3.48 10.63
N ALA A 343 28.91 4.22 9.80
CA ALA A 343 29.22 5.61 9.49
C ALA A 343 29.08 6.54 10.71
N SER A 344 28.13 6.26 11.61
CA SER A 344 27.68 7.19 12.65
C SER A 344 28.01 6.76 14.09
N CYS A 345 28.31 5.48 14.32
CA CYS A 345 28.46 4.91 15.65
C CYS A 345 29.93 4.73 16.09
N SER A 346 30.12 4.47 17.38
CA SER A 346 31.42 4.17 17.97
C SER A 346 31.88 2.75 17.63
N LYS A 347 33.17 2.45 17.89
CA LYS A 347 33.73 1.12 17.63
C LYS A 347 33.05 0.05 18.48
N GLU A 348 32.66 0.38 19.71
CA GLU A 348 31.95 -0.52 20.62
C GLU A 348 30.59 -0.94 20.06
N GLU A 349 29.78 0.04 19.60
CA GLU A 349 28.47 -0.19 19.00
C GLU A 349 28.59 -0.97 17.67
N ILE A 350 29.62 -0.67 16.86
CA ILE A 350 29.93 -1.43 15.63
C ILE A 350 30.28 -2.89 15.95
N ASN A 351 31.11 -3.12 16.98
CA ASN A 351 31.50 -4.47 17.40
C ASN A 351 30.31 -5.26 17.95
N GLU A 352 29.40 -4.60 18.65
CA GLU A 352 28.16 -5.21 19.13
C GLU A 352 27.29 -5.67 17.97
N ALA A 353 27.03 -4.79 17.00
CA ALA A 353 26.29 -5.11 15.78
C ALA A 353 26.92 -6.29 15.01
N TYR A 354 28.25 -6.27 14.83
CA TYR A 354 28.94 -7.36 14.14
C TYR A 354 28.90 -8.70 14.91
N LYS A 355 28.98 -8.66 16.25
CA LYS A 355 28.79 -9.89 17.06
C LYS A 355 27.38 -10.45 16.89
N PHE A 356 26.36 -9.59 16.91
CA PHE A 356 24.98 -9.98 16.67
C PHE A 356 24.81 -10.63 15.29
N SER A 357 25.36 -10.03 14.24
CA SER A 357 25.25 -10.56 12.86
C SER A 357 25.85 -11.94 12.66
N ARG A 358 26.78 -12.37 13.53
CA ARG A 358 27.35 -13.72 13.50
C ARG A 358 26.50 -14.77 14.20
N ASN A 359 25.63 -14.34 15.13
CA ASN A 359 24.87 -15.23 16.01
C ASN A 359 23.40 -15.33 15.61
N ILE A 360 22.88 -14.39 14.80
CA ILE A 360 21.53 -14.46 14.27
C ILE A 360 21.36 -15.67 13.34
N SER A 361 20.18 -16.30 13.39
CA SER A 361 19.81 -17.41 12.50
C SER A 361 19.92 -17.02 11.04
N ILE A 362 20.57 -17.89 10.25
CA ILE A 362 20.74 -17.73 8.82
C ILE A 362 19.69 -18.58 8.09
N GLN A 363 19.06 -18.02 7.07
CA GLN A 363 18.20 -18.79 6.17
C GLN A 363 18.83 -18.88 4.78
N GLU A 364 19.07 -20.11 4.31
CA GLU A 364 19.75 -20.37 3.04
C GLU A 364 18.89 -20.00 1.81
N ASN A 365 17.56 -20.01 1.95
CA ASN A 365 16.59 -19.77 0.86
C ASN A 365 15.51 -18.73 1.25
N ALA A 366 15.90 -17.59 1.83
CA ALA A 366 14.94 -16.51 2.07
C ALA A 366 14.51 -15.88 0.72
N SER A 367 13.33 -16.25 0.21
CA SER A 367 12.74 -15.54 -0.93
C SER A 367 12.42 -14.10 -0.51
N TYR A 368 12.66 -13.16 -1.42
CA TYR A 368 12.46 -11.71 -1.20
C TYR A 368 11.05 -11.24 -0.74
N PRO A 369 9.92 -11.97 -0.95
CA PRO A 369 8.59 -11.51 -0.55
C PRO A 369 8.33 -11.39 0.97
N TYR A 370 9.10 -12.06 1.83
CA TYR A 370 8.81 -12.13 3.27
C TYR A 370 9.04 -10.83 4.07
N LYS A 371 9.64 -9.78 3.47
CA LYS A 371 10.03 -8.54 4.18
C LYS A 371 8.99 -7.40 4.09
N ARG A 372 7.82 -7.62 3.48
CA ARG A 372 6.79 -6.57 3.31
C ARG A 372 5.71 -6.56 4.38
N SER A 373 5.47 -7.69 5.04
CA SER A 373 4.49 -7.73 6.13
C SER A 373 4.96 -6.96 7.36
N GLU A 374 4.03 -6.38 8.10
CA GLU A 374 4.35 -5.75 9.38
C GLU A 374 4.81 -6.74 10.46
N THR A 375 4.43 -8.02 10.33
CA THR A 375 4.86 -9.12 11.22
C THR A 375 6.12 -9.83 10.70
N ALA A 376 6.77 -9.27 9.68
CA ALA A 376 8.00 -9.82 9.13
C ALA A 376 9.11 -9.89 10.20
N HIS A 377 9.75 -11.04 10.28
CA HIS A 377 10.87 -11.29 11.19
C HIS A 377 12.22 -11.02 10.51
N ASN A 378 13.20 -10.62 11.30
CA ASN A 378 14.57 -10.36 10.86
C ASN A 378 15.23 -11.69 10.49
N LEU A 379 15.40 -11.89 9.19
CA LEU A 379 16.03 -13.05 8.61
C LEU A 379 17.22 -12.56 7.79
N MET A 380 18.41 -13.00 8.18
CA MET A 380 19.66 -12.68 7.49
C MET A 380 20.06 -13.86 6.61
N SER A 381 20.37 -13.58 5.35
CA SER A 381 20.97 -14.57 4.45
C SER A 381 22.48 -14.71 4.70
N LYS A 382 23.05 -15.85 4.32
CA LYS A 382 24.50 -16.05 4.38
C LYS A 382 25.24 -14.96 3.58
N PHE A 383 24.69 -14.63 2.42
CA PHE A 383 25.15 -13.56 1.55
C PHE A 383 25.25 -12.20 2.26
N GLU A 384 24.18 -11.77 2.94
CA GLU A 384 24.18 -10.51 3.71
C GLU A 384 25.22 -10.55 4.83
N GLN A 385 25.35 -11.69 5.54
CA GLN A 385 26.34 -11.86 6.59
C GLN A 385 27.78 -11.70 6.07
N ASP A 386 28.06 -12.26 4.90
CA ASP A 386 29.40 -12.18 4.29
C ASP A 386 29.74 -10.75 3.86
N ILE A 387 28.74 -10.00 3.35
CA ILE A 387 28.90 -8.57 3.03
C ILE A 387 29.12 -7.77 4.32
N ILE A 388 28.36 -8.03 5.39
CA ILE A 388 28.56 -7.36 6.68
C ILE A 388 29.97 -7.62 7.23
N ARG A 389 30.49 -8.85 7.11
CA ARG A 389 31.87 -9.18 7.50
C ARG A 389 32.91 -8.39 6.71
N PHE A 390 32.69 -8.21 5.42
CA PHE A 390 33.53 -7.34 4.59
C PHE A 390 33.44 -5.88 5.03
N LEU A 391 32.23 -5.36 5.23
CA LEU A 391 32.00 -3.99 5.68
C LEU A 391 32.56 -3.73 7.09
N TYR A 392 32.63 -4.73 7.95
CA TYR A 392 33.28 -4.63 9.25
C TYR A 392 34.81 -4.48 9.15
N GLY A 393 35.41 -4.82 8.01
CA GLY A 393 36.83 -4.63 7.71
C GLY A 393 37.65 -5.90 7.51
N ASP A 394 37.03 -7.09 7.40
CA ASP A 394 37.75 -8.33 7.06
C ASP A 394 37.99 -8.43 5.54
N LEU A 395 38.91 -7.57 5.06
CA LEU A 395 39.24 -7.43 3.63
C LEU A 395 39.84 -8.72 3.06
N ASP A 396 40.71 -9.40 3.83
CA ASP A 396 41.33 -10.67 3.40
C ASP A 396 40.28 -11.78 3.24
N TYR A 397 39.26 -11.83 4.10
CA TYR A 397 38.13 -12.75 3.93
C TYR A 397 37.35 -12.45 2.64
N ALA A 398 36.99 -11.19 2.44
CA ALA A 398 36.22 -10.75 1.28
C ALA A 398 36.95 -11.09 -0.03
N GLN A 399 38.27 -10.90 -0.05
CA GLN A 399 39.14 -11.29 -1.16
C GLN A 399 39.10 -12.80 -1.41
N ARG A 400 39.41 -13.63 -0.41
CA ARG A 400 39.44 -15.09 -0.57
C ARG A 400 38.10 -15.65 -1.04
N LYS A 401 37.00 -15.22 -0.43
CA LYS A 401 35.67 -15.66 -0.81
C LYS A 401 35.30 -15.26 -2.24
N SER A 402 35.77 -14.09 -2.70
CA SER A 402 35.58 -13.67 -4.09
C SER A 402 36.36 -14.53 -5.07
N MET A 403 37.48 -15.14 -4.67
CA MET A 403 38.26 -16.05 -5.52
C MET A 403 37.65 -17.45 -5.63
N GLU A 404 36.75 -17.85 -4.73
CA GLU A 404 36.02 -19.12 -4.82
C GLU A 404 35.08 -19.13 -6.04
N ASP A 405 34.56 -17.97 -6.42
CA ASP A 405 33.74 -17.77 -7.63
C ASP A 405 34.62 -17.61 -8.88
N LYS A 406 34.86 -18.75 -9.53
CA LYS A 406 35.60 -18.84 -10.80
C LYS A 406 34.76 -18.53 -12.04
N LYS A 407 33.43 -18.36 -11.91
CA LYS A 407 32.52 -18.27 -13.06
C LYS A 407 32.26 -16.84 -13.50
N TYR A 408 32.24 -15.89 -12.57
CA TYR A 408 31.79 -14.52 -12.85
C TYR A 408 32.91 -13.49 -12.70
N LEU A 409 32.88 -12.41 -13.49
CA LEU A 409 33.91 -11.36 -13.53
C LEU A 409 33.64 -10.18 -12.57
N GLY A 410 32.70 -10.32 -11.62
CA GLY A 410 32.43 -9.28 -10.62
C GLY A 410 31.35 -8.25 -10.99
N TRP A 411 30.49 -8.53 -11.97
CA TRP A 411 29.34 -7.68 -12.35
C TRP A 411 27.98 -8.38 -12.23
N THR A 412 27.94 -9.53 -11.56
CA THR A 412 26.72 -10.33 -11.35
C THR A 412 26.07 -10.04 -10.00
N SER A 413 24.99 -10.75 -9.68
CA SER A 413 24.39 -10.77 -8.34
C SER A 413 25.17 -11.63 -7.33
N SER A 414 26.30 -12.23 -7.72
CA SER A 414 27.11 -13.05 -6.80
C SER A 414 27.87 -12.19 -5.79
N PHE A 415 28.46 -12.83 -4.78
CA PHE A 415 29.24 -12.12 -3.75
C PHE A 415 30.42 -11.35 -4.38
N LYS A 416 31.12 -11.98 -5.33
CA LYS A 416 32.18 -11.35 -6.13
C LYS A 416 31.66 -10.14 -6.89
N GLY A 417 30.43 -10.24 -7.40
CA GLY A 417 29.67 -9.17 -8.04
C GLY A 417 29.53 -7.88 -7.23
N ILE A 418 29.44 -7.99 -5.91
CA ILE A 418 29.32 -6.83 -5.01
C ILE A 418 30.69 -6.45 -4.43
N CYS A 419 31.50 -7.43 -4.08
CA CYS A 419 32.78 -7.25 -3.41
C CYS A 419 33.77 -6.42 -4.25
N ILE A 420 33.91 -6.76 -5.54
CA ILE A 420 34.85 -6.08 -6.45
C ILE A 420 34.52 -4.59 -6.59
N PRO A 421 33.28 -4.17 -6.91
CA PRO A 421 32.89 -2.75 -6.92
C PRO A 421 33.21 -2.00 -5.63
N ILE A 422 32.94 -2.59 -4.46
CA ILE A 422 33.23 -1.93 -3.18
C ILE A 422 34.74 -1.79 -2.96
N PHE A 423 35.55 -2.79 -3.32
CA PHE A 423 37.02 -2.67 -3.29
C PHE A 423 37.52 -1.57 -4.24
N MET A 424 36.94 -1.43 -5.43
CA MET A 424 37.29 -0.33 -6.34
C MET A 424 37.06 1.03 -5.68
N VAL A 425 35.93 1.22 -5.01
CA VAL A 425 35.63 2.46 -4.27
C VAL A 425 36.56 2.65 -3.08
N LEU A 426 36.89 1.58 -2.35
CA LEU A 426 37.81 1.61 -1.22
C LEU A 426 39.22 2.06 -1.65
N LEU A 427 39.72 1.53 -2.77
CA LEU A 427 41.08 1.76 -3.28
C LEU A 427 41.20 3.01 -4.17
N GLU A 428 40.07 3.63 -4.54
CA GLU A 428 40.04 4.84 -5.35
C GLU A 428 40.84 5.98 -4.69
N LYS A 429 41.83 6.54 -5.41
CA LYS A 429 42.61 7.71 -4.98
C LYS A 429 42.27 8.99 -5.77
N GLY A 430 41.23 8.97 -6.62
CA GLY A 430 40.91 9.99 -7.63
C GLY A 430 39.78 10.97 -7.30
N GLN A 431 39.39 11.78 -8.30
CA GLN A 431 38.32 12.80 -8.20
C GLN A 431 36.94 12.15 -7.92
N LYS A 432 36.20 12.73 -6.96
CA LYS A 432 34.92 12.23 -6.46
C LYS A 432 33.78 12.19 -7.49
N ASP A 433 33.90 12.85 -8.65
CA ASP A 433 32.77 13.08 -9.56
C ASP A 433 32.94 12.48 -10.97
N SER A 434 33.78 11.45 -11.13
CA SER A 434 33.89 10.78 -12.43
C SER A 434 32.62 9.99 -12.79
N LYS A 435 32.24 9.98 -14.08
CA LYS A 435 31.11 9.18 -14.59
C LYS A 435 31.25 7.70 -14.25
N ALA A 436 32.47 7.17 -14.26
CA ALA A 436 32.76 5.78 -13.93
C ALA A 436 32.46 5.48 -12.45
N ARG A 437 32.97 6.33 -11.53
CA ARG A 437 32.69 6.21 -10.10
C ARG A 437 31.19 6.25 -9.81
N ASN A 438 30.47 7.19 -10.40
CA ASN A 438 29.02 7.32 -10.18
C ASN A 438 28.26 6.05 -10.61
N LYS A 439 28.62 5.43 -11.74
CA LYS A 439 28.04 4.15 -12.16
C LYS A 439 28.35 3.01 -11.19
N VAL A 440 29.58 2.94 -10.68
CA VAL A 440 29.96 1.94 -9.67
C VAL A 440 29.18 2.16 -8.37
N MET A 441 29.05 3.40 -7.91
CA MET A 441 28.27 3.75 -6.72
C MET A 441 26.79 3.41 -6.89
N GLU A 442 26.18 3.72 -8.05
CA GLU A 442 24.82 3.32 -8.37
C GLU A 442 24.65 1.80 -8.37
N PHE A 443 25.60 1.08 -8.97
CA PHE A 443 25.60 -0.38 -8.97
C PHE A 443 25.65 -0.96 -7.56
N ILE A 444 26.55 -0.46 -6.70
CA ILE A 444 26.64 -0.86 -5.30
C ILE A 444 25.31 -0.53 -4.59
N ASN A 445 24.79 0.68 -4.76
CA ASN A 445 23.54 1.11 -4.13
C ASN A 445 22.35 0.21 -4.53
N ARG A 446 22.24 -0.20 -5.80
CA ARG A 446 21.18 -1.13 -6.25
C ARG A 446 21.27 -2.52 -5.62
N ARG A 447 22.45 -2.93 -5.13
CA ARG A 447 22.73 -4.28 -4.62
C ARG A 447 22.73 -4.37 -3.11
N ILE A 448 23.29 -3.36 -2.44
CA ILE A 448 23.38 -3.32 -0.98
C ILE A 448 22.54 -2.21 -0.36
N GLY A 449 22.24 -1.14 -1.09
CA GLY A 449 21.29 -0.13 -0.67
C GLY A 449 19.88 -0.70 -0.79
N LYS A 450 19.04 -0.42 0.20
CA LYS A 450 17.62 -0.68 0.04
C LYS A 450 17.08 0.28 -1.01
N VAL A 451 16.33 -0.23 -1.99
CA VAL A 451 15.37 0.59 -2.74
C VAL A 451 14.25 0.94 -1.76
N THR A 452 14.50 1.90 -0.87
CA THR A 452 13.50 2.42 0.07
C THR A 452 13.16 3.85 -0.32
N ASN A 453 11.88 4.08 -0.55
CA ASN A 453 11.29 5.39 -0.79
C ASN A 453 11.72 6.38 0.30
N ASN A 454 12.51 7.40 -0.07
CA ASN A 454 12.63 8.75 0.50
C ASN A 454 12.67 8.99 2.03
N THR A 455 12.84 7.99 2.89
CA THR A 455 12.90 8.20 4.36
C THR A 455 14.31 8.31 4.93
N ASP A 456 15.34 8.37 4.10
CA ASP A 456 16.74 8.32 4.54
C ASP A 456 17.40 9.70 4.70
N ASP A 457 17.89 9.96 5.90
CA ASP A 457 18.60 11.19 6.30
C ASP A 457 20.03 11.33 5.74
N ILE A 458 20.60 10.25 5.20
CA ILE A 458 21.99 10.23 4.74
C ILE A 458 22.05 9.58 3.36
N LYS A 459 22.53 10.35 2.38
CA LYS A 459 22.82 9.86 1.03
C LYS A 459 23.79 8.67 1.10
N PHE A 460 23.54 7.65 0.29
CA PHE A 460 24.35 6.44 0.23
C PHE A 460 25.85 6.74 0.05
N ASP A 461 26.19 7.68 -0.83
CA ASP A 461 27.57 8.12 -1.07
C ASP A 461 28.27 8.63 0.19
N THR A 462 27.55 9.35 1.04
CA THR A 462 28.08 9.85 2.31
C THR A 462 28.36 8.69 3.28
N LEU A 463 27.54 7.64 3.27
CA LEU A 463 27.77 6.45 4.11
C LEU A 463 29.03 5.71 3.67
N ILE A 464 29.18 5.46 2.37
CA ILE A 464 30.36 4.77 1.82
C ILE A 464 31.64 5.58 2.04
N GLN A 465 31.57 6.91 1.89
CA GLN A 465 32.72 7.77 2.16
C GLN A 465 33.17 7.70 3.63
N LYS A 466 32.23 7.80 4.57
CA LYS A 466 32.52 7.66 6.01
C LYS A 466 33.03 6.27 6.37
N TRP A 467 32.50 5.23 5.71
CA TRP A 467 32.99 3.86 5.87
C TRP A 467 34.44 3.75 5.41
N LYS A 468 34.75 4.22 4.19
CA LYS A 468 36.10 4.23 3.61
C LYS A 468 37.12 4.92 4.52
N GLU A 469 36.78 6.05 5.12
CA GLU A 469 37.65 6.79 6.04
C GLU A 469 38.01 6.02 7.32
N LYS A 470 37.15 5.07 7.74
CA LYS A 470 37.34 4.27 8.96
C LYS A 470 37.95 2.90 8.71
N ILE A 471 38.04 2.44 7.45
CA ILE A 471 38.52 1.09 7.12
C ILE A 471 40.04 1.09 6.93
N PRO A 472 40.79 0.33 7.73
CA PRO A 472 42.23 0.27 7.60
C PRO A 472 42.65 -0.65 6.45
N LEU A 473 43.50 -0.14 5.55
CA LEU A 473 44.09 -0.92 4.44
C LEU A 473 45.41 -1.62 4.82
N HIS A 474 46.01 -1.23 5.95
CA HIS A 474 47.21 -1.85 6.52
C HIS A 474 48.40 -2.03 5.53
N GLY A 475 48.58 -1.12 4.57
CA GLY A 475 49.67 -1.20 3.60
C GLY A 475 49.46 -2.25 2.49
N LYS A 476 48.26 -2.84 2.39
CA LYS A 476 47.90 -3.85 1.38
C LYS A 476 47.22 -3.26 0.13
N GLU A 477 47.30 -1.95 -0.08
CA GLU A 477 46.65 -1.25 -1.19
C GLU A 477 47.07 -1.84 -2.55
N ASP A 478 48.37 -1.96 -2.78
CA ASP A 478 48.91 -2.48 -4.04
C ASP A 478 48.58 -3.97 -4.21
N PHE A 479 48.54 -4.73 -3.12
CA PHE A 479 48.13 -6.13 -3.14
C PHE A 479 46.69 -6.30 -3.64
N TYR A 480 45.74 -5.55 -3.06
CA TYR A 480 44.34 -5.62 -3.50
C TYR A 480 44.14 -5.05 -4.90
N LEU A 481 44.84 -3.97 -5.26
CA LEU A 481 44.81 -3.41 -6.61
C LEU A 481 45.30 -4.42 -7.66
N ASN A 482 46.40 -5.11 -7.40
CA ASN A 482 46.94 -6.12 -8.31
C ASN A 482 45.99 -7.31 -8.44
N TRP A 483 45.38 -7.76 -7.34
CA TRP A 483 44.38 -8.81 -7.36
C TRP A 483 43.16 -8.48 -8.22
N ILE A 484 42.64 -7.25 -8.12
CA ILE A 484 41.48 -6.81 -8.93
C ILE A 484 41.87 -6.76 -10.40
N LYS A 485 43.06 -6.23 -10.73
CA LYS A 485 43.56 -6.18 -12.11
C LYS A 485 43.71 -7.59 -12.71
N SER A 486 44.33 -8.51 -11.97
CA SER A 486 44.53 -9.89 -12.44
C SER A 486 43.24 -10.70 -12.61
N GLY A 487 42.12 -10.21 -12.07
CA GLY A 487 40.80 -10.83 -12.27
C GLY A 487 39.95 -10.16 -13.36
N LEU A 488 40.43 -9.08 -13.97
CA LEU A 488 39.81 -8.37 -15.10
C LEU A 488 40.49 -8.70 -16.44
N ASP A 489 41.74 -9.16 -16.41
CA ASP A 489 42.43 -9.83 -17.51
C ASP A 489 41.97 -11.30 -17.62
#